data_AF-A0A6J6P7D6-F1
#
_entry.id   AF-A0A6J6P7D6-F1
#
_cell.length_a   1.000
_cell.length_b   1.000
_cell.length_c   1.000
_cell.angle_alpha   90.00
_cell.angle_beta   90.00
_cell.angle_gamma   90.00
#
_symmetry.space_group_name_H-M   'P 1'
#
loop_
_entity.id
_entity.type
_entity.pdbx_description
1 polymer ?
#
loop_
_entity_poly.entity_id
_entity_poly.type
_entity_poly.pdbx_seq_one_letter_code
_entity_poly.pdbx_strand_id
1 'polypeptide(L)' 'MSLEMRAECERCGGALAPEGVAVICSYECTFCAACDAELDHTCPNCGGELVARPRRVVADA' A
#
# COMPACT_ATOMS: atom_id res chain seq x y z
N MET A 1 -7.25 -1.03 -16.56
CA MET A 1 -7.83 -0.95 -15.21
C MET A 1 -6.87 -0.10 -14.37
N SER A 2 -7.40 0.78 -13.52
CA SER A 2 -6.63 1.69 -12.67
C SER A 2 -6.50 1.15 -11.25
N LEU A 3 -5.36 1.37 -10.61
CA LEU A 3 -5.12 0.99 -9.21
C LEU A 3 -6.20 1.57 -8.28
N GLU A 4 -6.88 0.72 -7.51
CA GLU A 4 -8.01 1.13 -6.67
C GLU A 4 -7.63 2.06 -5.52
N MET A 5 -6.35 2.07 -5.12
CA MET A 5 -5.79 2.90 -4.03
C MET A 5 -6.54 2.72 -2.71
N ARG A 6 -6.44 1.53 -2.12
CA ARG A 6 -7.10 1.18 -0.85
C ARG A 6 -6.79 2.22 0.24
N ALA A 7 -7.83 2.64 0.96
CA ALA A 7 -7.74 3.68 1.98
C ALA A 7 -7.33 3.15 3.36
N GLU A 8 -7.09 1.85 3.51
CA GLU A 8 -6.83 1.19 4.79
C GLU A 8 -5.74 0.13 4.64
N CYS A 9 -4.91 -0.03 5.67
CA CYS A 9 -3.90 -1.08 5.76
C CYS A 9 -4.56 -2.43 6.03
N GLU A 10 -4.30 -3.44 5.21
CA GLU A 10 -4.95 -4.75 5.34
C GLU A 10 -4.49 -5.56 6.57
N ARG A 11 -3.39 -5.16 7.23
CA ARG A 11 -2.90 -5.81 8.46
C ARG A 11 -3.45 -5.16 9.73
N CYS A 12 -3.37 -3.83 9.84
CA CYS A 12 -3.72 -3.12 11.08
C CYS A 12 -4.99 -2.26 11.00
N GLY A 13 -5.61 -2.11 9.82
CA GLY A 13 -6.79 -1.27 9.61
C GLY A 13 -6.50 0.25 9.67
N GLY A 14 -5.23 0.66 9.77
CA GLY A 14 -4.86 2.07 9.80
C GLY A 14 -5.17 2.78 8.48
N ALA A 15 -5.60 4.04 8.55
CA ALA A 15 -5.93 4.85 7.38
C ALA A 15 -4.69 5.12 6.50
N LEU A 16 -4.88 5.04 5.18
CA LEU A 16 -3.86 5.26 4.15
C LEU A 16 -4.33 6.36 3.19
N ALA A 17 -3.75 7.54 3.31
CA ALA A 17 -4.02 8.64 2.38
C ALA A 17 -3.53 8.30 0.95
N PRO A 18 -4.24 8.72 -0.12
CA PRO A 18 -3.83 8.50 -1.51
C PRO A 18 -2.44 9.06 -1.86
N GLU A 19 -2.06 10.16 -1.21
CA GLU A 19 -0.76 10.83 -1.29
C GLU A 19 0.22 10.37 -0.20
N GLY A 20 -0.24 9.54 0.74
CA GLY A 20 0.53 9.04 1.87
C GLY A 20 1.50 7.91 1.49
N VAL A 21 2.45 7.63 2.39
CA VAL A 21 3.39 6.52 2.23
C VAL A 21 2.68 5.21 2.57
N ALA A 22 2.63 4.31 1.58
CA ALA A 22 2.12 2.96 1.71
C ALA A 22 2.93 2.04 0.80
N VAL A 23 2.84 0.74 1.03
CA VAL A 23 3.41 -0.29 0.15
C VAL A 23 2.30 -1.15 -0.43
N ILE A 24 2.57 -1.75 -1.58
CA ILE A 24 1.62 -2.54 -2.35
C ILE A 24 2.31 -3.73 -3.02
N CYS A 25 1.61 -4.86 -3.16
CA CYS A 25 2.07 -5.99 -3.99
C CYS A 25 1.40 -5.99 -5.38
N SER A 26 1.79 -6.93 -6.25
CA SER A 26 1.22 -7.10 -7.60
C SER A 26 -0.26 -7.45 -7.63
N TYR A 27 -0.81 -7.96 -6.52
CA TYR A 27 -2.23 -8.26 -6.33
C TYR A 27 -2.98 -7.14 -5.60
N GLU A 28 -2.37 -5.95 -5.53
CA GLU A 28 -2.95 -4.75 -4.92
C GLU A 28 -3.20 -4.83 -3.41
N CYS A 29 -2.63 -5.84 -2.71
CA CYS A 29 -2.64 -5.87 -1.26
C CYS A 29 -1.85 -4.67 -0.72
N THR A 30 -2.46 -3.84 0.14
CA THR A 30 -1.86 -2.57 0.57
C THR A 30 -1.60 -2.53 2.08
N PHE A 31 -0.41 -2.06 2.46
CA PHE A 31 0.00 -1.95 3.87
C PHE A 31 0.67 -0.60 4.18
N CYS A 32 0.63 -0.19 5.45
CA CYS A 32 1.38 0.98 5.90
C CYS A 32 2.87 0.65 6.05
N ALA A 33 3.73 1.67 5.98
CA ALA A 33 5.19 1.50 6.11
C ALA A 33 5.62 0.85 7.44
N ALA A 34 4.86 1.06 8.52
CA ALA A 34 5.14 0.42 9.81
C ALA A 34 4.90 -1.10 9.74
N CYS A 35 3.81 -1.54 9.10
CA CYS A 35 3.54 -2.96 8.91
C CYS A 35 4.53 -3.60 7.95
N ASP A 36 4.94 -2.90 6.89
CA ASP A 36 5.95 -3.36 5.95
C ASP A 36 7.29 -3.72 6.64
N ALA A 37 7.72 -2.89 7.59
CA ALA A 37 8.94 -3.13 8.37
C ALA A 37 8.87 -4.41 9.23
N GLU A 38 7.67 -4.82 9.66
CA GLU A 38 7.46 -6.08 10.38
C GLU A 38 7.29 -7.28 9.44
N LEU A 39 6.96 -7.03 8.18
CA LEU A 39 6.68 -8.02 7.15
C LEU A 39 7.90 -8.32 6.25
N ASP A 40 9.03 -7.66 6.49
CA ASP A 40 10.29 -7.80 5.74
C ASP A 40 10.07 -7.69 4.22
N HIS A 41 9.30 -6.66 3.81
CA HIS A 41 8.92 -6.39 2.42
C HIS A 41 8.24 -7.57 1.71
N THR A 42 7.60 -8.48 2.45
CA THR A 42 6.90 -9.64 1.92
C THR A 42 5.43 -9.60 2.28
N CYS A 43 4.56 -9.70 1.27
CA CYS A 43 3.13 -9.65 1.45
C CYS A 43 2.64 -10.92 2.19
N PRO A 44 1.98 -10.80 3.35
CA PRO A 44 1.50 -11.96 4.10
C PRO A 44 0.31 -12.66 3.41
N ASN A 45 -0.39 -11.97 2.51
CA ASN A 45 -1.57 -12.49 1.83
C ASN A 45 -1.22 -13.30 0.57
N CYS A 46 -0.18 -12.89 -0.17
CA CYS A 46 0.19 -13.54 -1.44
C CYS A 46 1.63 -14.07 -1.50
N GLY A 47 2.49 -13.76 -0.53
CA GLY A 47 3.90 -14.15 -0.51
C GLY A 47 4.79 -13.41 -1.52
N GLY A 48 4.26 -12.41 -2.23
CA GLY A 48 5.02 -11.58 -3.17
C GLY A 48 5.73 -10.41 -2.51
N GLU A 49 6.55 -9.68 -3.27
CA GLU A 49 7.24 -8.49 -2.79
C GLU A 49 6.26 -7.33 -2.51
N LEU A 50 6.56 -6.56 -1.47
CA LEU A 50 5.95 -5.28 -1.18
C LEU A 50 6.87 -4.16 -1.68
N VAL A 51 6.32 -3.32 -2.54
CA VAL A 51 7.03 -2.15 -3.09
C VAL A 51 6.27 -0.88 -2.76
N ALA A 52 6.93 0.28 -2.89
CA ALA A 52 6.29 1.57 -2.64
C ALA A 52 5.04 1.76 -3.52
N ARG A 53 3.90 2.03 -2.88
CA ARG A 53 2.64 2.31 -3.57
C ARG A 53 2.77 3.64 -4.33
N PRO A 54 2.42 3.69 -5.64
CA PRO A 54 2.35 4.95 -6.37
C PRO A 54 1.42 5.95 -5.66
N ARG A 55 1.87 7.19 -5.51
CA ARG A 55 1.07 8.27 -4.90
C ARG A 55 0.24 8.96 -5.97
N ARG A 56 -1.04 9.24 -5.67
CA ARG A 56 -1.83 10.11 -6.56
C ARG A 56 -1.26 11.51 -6.47
N VAL A 57 -0.84 12.06 -7.60
CA VAL A 57 -0.61 13.50 -7.73
C VAL A 57 -1.97 14.16 -7.92
N VAL A 58 -2.33 15.08 -7.02
CA VAL A 58 -3.40 16.03 -7.32
C VAL A 58 -2.85 16.97 -8.37
N ALA A 59 -3.33 16.84 -9.61
CA ALA A 59 -3.13 17.89 -10.59
C ALA A 59 -4.04 19.03 -10.16
N ASP A 60 -3.47 20.01 -9.44
CA ASP A 60 -4.11 21.31 -9.23
C ASP A 60 -4.37 21.92 -10.62
N ALA A 61 -5.65 22.09 -10.96
CA ALA A 61 -6.14 22.72 -12.19
C ALA A 61 -7.27 23.68 -11.85
#